data_AF-A0A9W7CA65-F1
#
_entry.id   AF-A0A9W7CA65-F1
#
_cell.length_a   1.000
_cell.length_b   1.000
_cell.length_c   1.000
_cell.angle_alpha   90.00
_cell.angle_beta   90.00
_cell.angle_gamma   90.00
#
_symmetry.space_group_name_H-M   'P 1'
#
loop_
_entity.id
_entity.type
_entity.pdbx_description
1 polymer ?
#
loop_
_entity_poly.entity_id
_entity_poly.type
_entity_poly.pdbx_seq_one_letter_code
_entity_poly.pdbx_strand_id
1 'polypeptide(L)'
;MWKHIVTLLLKILFIVTAVSPLSLQPPTVLSQNPLALCFDNFASESECAELLTDRWRSSHTFTQVTSRVGSLVGVPPHRNELLRRTTSTVSSQSPLELHTDTNNGRLACFATAILYLTTVPPGYGGHTSLPLADASSDDFALLSAANLVSQNIHHASMASPHDASVLEAAASACSEGGIRGVRCRPVEGRLFLFYGRDASGAVDPRAFHRGDPLDPHFKEAKVIIPFLKELPMDDVVDEEDFKNKISALVKEGMSLI
;
A
#
# COMPACT_ATOMS: atom_id res chain seq x y z
N MET A 1 -10.23 32.22 -22.20
CA MET A 1 -8.80 32.15 -21.84
C MET A 1 -8.51 32.57 -20.40
N TRP A 2 -8.99 33.74 -19.94
CA TRP A 2 -8.69 34.23 -18.58
C TRP A 2 -9.22 33.36 -17.43
N LYS A 3 -10.38 32.70 -17.60
CA LYS A 3 -10.99 31.84 -16.58
C LYS A 3 -10.19 30.54 -16.30
N HIS A 4 -9.42 30.01 -17.25
CA HIS A 4 -8.62 28.80 -17.04
C HIS A 4 -7.28 29.06 -16.32
N ILE A 5 -6.72 30.26 -16.48
CA ILE A 5 -5.47 30.66 -15.82
C ILE A 5 -5.70 30.87 -14.31
N VAL A 6 -6.86 31.40 -13.93
CA VAL A 6 -7.23 31.61 -12.52
C VAL A 6 -7.45 30.29 -11.78
N THR A 7 -8.04 29.27 -12.42
CA THR A 7 -8.23 27.94 -11.81
C THR A 7 -6.90 27.19 -11.61
N LEU A 8 -5.94 27.36 -12.52
CA LEU A 8 -4.63 26.72 -12.41
C LEU A 8 -3.76 27.38 -11.32
N LEU A 9 -3.77 28.72 -11.24
CA LEU A 9 -3.04 29.45 -10.20
C LEU A 9 -3.61 29.23 -8.79
N LEU A 10 -4.92 29.03 -8.65
CA LEU A 10 -5.54 28.66 -7.37
C LEU A 10 -5.18 27.25 -6.90
N LYS A 11 -4.97 26.29 -7.83
CA LYS A 11 -4.48 24.95 -7.47
C LYS A 11 -3.03 24.97 -6.99
N ILE A 12 -2.19 25.86 -7.54
CA ILE A 12 -0.79 26.01 -7.13
C ILE A 12 -0.68 26.81 -5.82
N LEU A 13 -1.56 27.80 -5.60
CA LEU A 13 -1.51 28.62 -4.38
C LEU A 13 -2.02 27.88 -3.12
N PHE A 14 -2.92 26.90 -3.27
CA PHE A 14 -3.36 26.05 -2.15
C PHE A 14 -2.31 25.01 -1.69
N ILE A 15 -1.24 24.82 -2.44
CA ILE A 15 -0.13 23.93 -2.07
C ILE A 15 0.88 24.63 -1.13
N VAL A 16 0.84 25.97 -1.02
CA VAL A 16 1.95 26.74 -0.41
C VAL A 16 1.69 27.19 1.04
N THR A 17 0.51 26.97 1.62
CA THR A 17 0.19 27.48 2.99
C THR A 17 -0.01 26.44 4.08
N ALA A 18 0.41 25.18 3.90
CA ALA A 18 0.22 24.16 4.94
C ALA A 18 1.54 23.50 5.34
N VAL A 19 2.09 23.97 6.46
CA VAL A 19 3.08 23.30 7.32
C VAL A 19 4.44 23.12 6.65
N SER A 20 5.52 23.47 7.35
CA SER A 20 6.89 23.23 6.85
C SER A 20 6.96 21.84 6.23
N PRO A 21 7.26 21.71 4.93
CA PRO A 21 7.44 20.40 4.35
C PRO A 21 8.65 19.84 5.08
N LEU A 22 8.42 18.88 5.98
CA LEU A 22 9.42 17.86 6.22
C LEU A 22 9.80 17.40 4.81
N SER A 23 10.97 17.86 4.36
CA SER A 23 11.51 17.48 3.06
C SER A 23 11.62 15.97 3.13
N LEU A 24 10.65 15.27 2.55
CA LEU A 24 10.63 13.83 2.58
C LEU A 24 11.95 13.36 1.98
N GLN A 25 12.62 12.47 2.68
CA GLN A 25 13.78 11.81 2.10
C GLN A 25 13.29 11.04 0.86
N PRO A 26 14.13 10.95 -0.19
CA PRO A 26 13.81 10.09 -1.32
C PRO A 26 13.45 8.68 -0.84
N PRO A 27 12.41 8.04 -1.39
CA PRO A 27 12.07 6.68 -0.98
C PRO A 27 13.17 5.70 -1.38
N THR A 28 13.30 4.63 -0.60
CA THR A 28 14.00 3.43 -1.06
C THR A 28 13.07 2.65 -1.98
N VAL A 29 13.50 2.38 -3.21
CA VAL A 29 12.81 1.49 -4.13
C VAL A 29 13.06 0.05 -3.70
N LEU A 30 12.01 -0.65 -3.30
CA LEU A 30 12.10 -2.06 -2.90
C LEU A 30 11.81 -3.02 -4.06
N SER A 31 10.93 -2.64 -4.99
CA SER A 31 10.62 -3.41 -6.19
C SER A 31 10.11 -2.49 -7.30
N GLN A 32 10.33 -2.90 -8.55
CA GLN A 32 9.80 -2.22 -9.73
C GLN A 32 8.45 -2.82 -10.19
N ASN A 33 8.17 -4.10 -9.88
CA ASN A 33 6.98 -4.81 -10.33
C ASN A 33 6.38 -5.69 -9.20
N PRO A 34 5.35 -5.24 -8.47
CA PRO A 34 4.77 -3.92 -8.59
C PRO A 34 5.76 -2.87 -8.08
N LEU A 35 5.51 -1.61 -8.44
CA LEU A 35 6.23 -0.51 -7.83
C LEU A 35 5.98 -0.54 -6.32
N ALA A 36 7.05 -0.74 -5.54
CA ALA A 36 7.03 -0.77 -4.09
C ALA A 36 8.12 0.14 -3.53
N LEU A 37 7.71 1.09 -2.70
CA LEU A 37 8.51 2.18 -2.17
C LEU A 37 8.46 2.18 -0.63
N CYS A 38 9.59 2.48 -0.01
CA CYS A 38 9.70 2.64 1.44
C CYS A 38 10.16 4.05 1.78
N PHE A 39 9.37 4.77 2.57
CA PHE A 39 9.70 6.09 3.08
C PHE A 39 10.00 5.98 4.57
N ASP A 40 11.29 6.06 4.92
CA ASP A 40 11.71 6.15 6.31
C ASP A 40 11.42 7.54 6.88
N ASN A 41 11.09 7.61 8.17
CA ASN A 41 10.73 8.86 8.85
C ASN A 41 9.60 9.63 8.17
N PHE A 42 8.65 8.91 7.56
CA PHE A 42 7.48 9.52 6.93
C PHE A 42 6.61 10.23 7.97
N ALA A 43 6.33 9.59 9.11
CA ALA A 43 5.75 10.25 10.27
C ALA A 43 6.80 10.36 11.39
N SER A 44 6.75 11.47 12.13
CA SER A 44 7.58 11.65 13.33
C SER A 44 7.07 10.80 14.49
N GLU A 45 7.93 10.55 15.48
CA GLU A 45 7.55 9.86 16.73
C GLU A 45 6.34 10.54 17.41
N SER A 46 6.29 11.88 17.43
CA SER A 46 5.16 12.63 17.98
C SER A 46 3.86 12.43 17.20
N GLU A 47 3.94 12.32 15.88
CA GLU A 47 2.77 12.03 15.05
C GLU A 47 2.29 10.59 15.29
N CYS A 48 3.21 9.62 15.36
CA CYS A 48 2.89 8.24 15.70
C CYS A 48 2.22 8.12 17.07
N ALA A 49 2.75 8.81 18.08
CA ALA A 49 2.17 8.85 19.43
C ALA A 49 0.72 9.40 19.43
N GLU A 50 0.46 10.49 18.71
CA GLU A 50 -0.91 11.04 18.58
C GLU A 50 -1.85 10.06 17.86
N LEU A 51 -1.36 9.38 16.81
CA LEU A 51 -2.13 8.39 16.04
C LEU A 51 -2.40 7.08 16.80
N LEU A 52 -1.69 6.82 17.89
CA LEU A 52 -1.97 5.70 18.80
C LEU A 52 -3.10 6.00 19.80
N THR A 53 -3.50 7.26 19.98
CA THR A 53 -4.61 7.62 20.88
C THR A 53 -5.98 7.18 20.33
N ASP A 54 -7.01 7.14 21.18
CA ASP A 54 -8.37 6.78 20.74
C ASP A 54 -9.03 7.82 19.82
N ARG A 55 -8.51 9.05 19.83
CA ARG A 55 -9.04 10.18 19.04
C ARG A 55 -8.29 10.40 17.72
N TRP A 56 -7.45 9.45 17.31
CA TRP A 56 -6.58 9.58 16.14
C TRP A 56 -7.33 10.03 14.87
N ARG A 57 -8.53 9.50 14.59
CA ARG A 57 -9.28 9.86 13.36
C ARG A 57 -9.69 11.31 13.28
N SER A 58 -9.93 11.96 14.42
CA SER A 58 -10.36 13.37 14.48
C SER A 58 -9.18 14.32 14.70
N SER A 59 -7.97 13.78 14.73
CA SER A 59 -6.77 14.51 15.07
C SER A 59 -6.23 15.33 13.89
N HIS A 60 -5.53 16.42 14.19
CA HIS A 60 -4.91 17.23 13.15
C HIS A 60 -3.81 16.45 12.43
N THR A 61 -3.01 15.68 13.19
CA THR A 61 -1.98 14.78 12.67
C THR A 61 -2.53 13.79 11.66
N PHE A 62 -3.68 13.16 11.93
CA PHE A 62 -4.26 12.24 10.96
C PHE A 62 -4.63 12.92 9.65
N THR A 63 -5.19 14.13 9.72
CA THR A 63 -5.49 14.93 8.52
C THR A 63 -4.22 15.25 7.72
N GLN A 64 -3.14 15.65 8.41
CA GLN A 64 -1.85 15.94 7.78
C GLN A 64 -1.23 14.70 7.13
N VAL A 65 -1.13 13.58 7.84
CA VAL A 65 -0.59 12.32 7.33
C VAL A 65 -1.39 11.84 6.12
N THR A 66 -2.72 11.84 6.20
CA THR A 66 -3.56 11.40 5.07
C THR A 66 -3.38 12.31 3.86
N SER A 67 -3.28 13.63 4.05
CA SER A 67 -2.98 14.59 2.99
C SER A 67 -1.61 14.35 2.35
N ARG A 68 -0.58 14.05 3.17
CA ARG A 68 0.76 13.70 2.68
C ARG A 68 0.74 12.42 1.84
N VAL A 69 0.06 11.37 2.29
CA VAL A 69 -0.13 10.14 1.49
C VAL A 69 -0.86 10.45 0.18
N GLY A 70 -1.93 11.26 0.23
CA GLY A 70 -2.66 11.65 -0.97
C GLY A 70 -1.82 12.42 -1.98
N SER A 71 -0.91 13.27 -1.48
CA SER A 71 0.06 13.99 -2.32
C SER A 71 1.08 13.06 -2.97
N LEU A 72 1.53 12.02 -2.27
CA LEU A 72 2.46 11.02 -2.82
C LEU A 72 1.85 10.23 -3.99
N VAL A 73 0.56 9.91 -3.92
CA VAL A 73 -0.11 9.08 -4.93
C VAL A 73 -0.93 9.88 -5.95
N GLY A 74 -0.88 11.21 -5.92
CA GLY A 74 -1.65 12.08 -6.82
C GLY A 74 -3.17 12.13 -6.57
N VAL A 75 -3.66 11.53 -5.47
CA VAL A 75 -5.10 11.46 -5.13
C VAL A 75 -5.34 11.96 -3.71
N PRO A 76 -5.89 13.17 -3.53
CA PRO A 76 -6.24 13.70 -2.21
C PRO A 76 -7.18 12.78 -1.43
N PRO A 77 -7.19 12.86 -0.09
CA PRO A 77 -8.11 12.08 0.73
C PRO A 77 -9.58 12.32 0.35
N HIS A 78 -10.37 11.26 0.19
CA HIS A 78 -11.80 11.37 -0.08
C HIS A 78 -12.64 10.35 0.71
N ARG A 79 -13.96 10.59 0.76
CA ARG A 79 -14.93 9.86 1.59
C ARG A 79 -15.07 8.36 1.28
N ASN A 80 -14.60 7.91 0.12
CA ASN A 80 -14.74 6.51 -0.30
C ASN A 80 -13.57 5.65 0.22
N GLU A 81 -12.47 6.27 0.67
CA GLU A 81 -11.31 5.55 1.18
C GLU A 81 -11.65 4.82 2.49
N LEU A 82 -11.29 3.53 2.53
CA LEU A 82 -11.41 2.73 3.75
C LEU A 82 -10.20 2.98 4.65
N LEU A 83 -10.42 3.80 5.68
CA LEU A 83 -9.41 4.13 6.66
C LEU A 83 -9.64 3.28 7.92
N ARG A 84 -8.64 2.49 8.31
CA ARG A 84 -8.66 1.66 9.52
C ARG A 84 -7.31 1.73 10.24
N ARG A 85 -7.33 1.56 11.57
CA ARG A 85 -6.14 1.26 12.37
C ARG A 85 -6.22 -0.21 12.75
N THR A 86 -5.18 -0.97 12.42
CA THR A 86 -5.12 -2.40 12.71
C THR A 86 -4.08 -2.63 13.78
N THR A 87 -4.48 -3.35 14.82
CA THR A 87 -3.61 -3.81 15.90
C THR A 87 -3.47 -5.32 15.78
N SER A 88 -2.24 -5.81 15.74
CA SER A 88 -1.93 -7.25 15.70
C SER A 88 -1.07 -7.61 16.89
N THR A 89 -1.50 -8.61 17.65
CA THR A 89 -0.69 -9.29 18.67
C THR A 89 -0.49 -10.75 18.26
N VAL A 90 0.45 -11.45 18.89
CA VAL A 90 0.66 -12.89 18.66
C VAL A 90 -0.63 -13.70 18.85
N SER A 91 -1.43 -13.36 19.86
CA SER A 91 -2.69 -14.07 20.17
C SER A 91 -3.84 -13.74 19.23
N SER A 92 -3.80 -12.60 18.54
CA SER A 92 -4.86 -12.14 17.64
C SER A 92 -4.57 -12.42 16.16
N GLN A 93 -3.39 -12.97 15.86
CA GLN A 93 -2.99 -13.22 14.47
C GLN A 93 -3.51 -14.57 13.98
N SER A 94 -4.58 -14.52 13.21
CA SER A 94 -4.59 -15.34 12.01
C SER A 94 -3.60 -14.72 11.02
N PRO A 95 -2.72 -15.50 10.38
CA PRO A 95 -1.94 -14.98 9.27
C PRO A 95 -2.89 -14.28 8.31
N LEU A 96 -2.58 -13.04 7.93
CA LEU A 96 -3.33 -12.42 6.84
C LEU A 96 -3.06 -13.28 5.61
N GLU A 97 -4.11 -13.87 5.07
CA GLU A 97 -4.01 -14.68 3.86
C GLU A 97 -3.48 -13.82 2.72
N LEU A 98 -2.75 -14.43 1.79
CA LEU A 98 -2.23 -13.71 0.64
C LEU A 98 -3.39 -13.12 -0.18
N HIS A 99 -3.36 -11.82 -0.45
CA HIS A 99 -4.43 -11.13 -1.16
C HIS A 99 -3.91 -9.91 -1.94
N THR A 100 -4.75 -9.39 -2.83
CA THR A 100 -4.58 -8.06 -3.43
C THR A 100 -5.63 -7.11 -2.88
N ASP A 101 -5.24 -5.88 -2.57
CA ASP A 101 -6.15 -4.84 -2.07
C ASP A 101 -7.03 -4.28 -3.19
N THR A 102 -8.02 -5.06 -3.62
CA THR A 102 -9.04 -4.64 -4.60
C THR A 102 -10.38 -4.31 -3.93
N ASN A 103 -10.42 -4.23 -2.60
CA ASN A 103 -11.59 -3.90 -1.78
C ASN A 103 -12.85 -4.70 -2.19
N ASN A 104 -12.78 -6.04 -2.12
CA ASN A 104 -13.86 -6.95 -2.53
C ASN A 104 -14.27 -6.80 -4.01
N GLY A 105 -13.30 -6.57 -4.91
CA GLY A 105 -13.57 -6.33 -6.32
C GLY A 105 -14.16 -4.94 -6.61
N ARG A 106 -14.16 -4.02 -5.64
CA ARG A 106 -14.36 -2.59 -5.92
C ARG A 106 -13.12 -2.08 -6.63
N LEU A 107 -13.20 -2.08 -7.95
CA LEU A 107 -12.10 -1.85 -8.88
C LEU A 107 -11.31 -0.54 -8.66
N ALA A 108 -11.74 0.39 -7.80
CA ALA A 108 -11.10 1.69 -7.68
C ALA A 108 -9.75 1.70 -6.95
N CYS A 109 -9.45 0.74 -6.08
CA CYS A 109 -8.18 0.71 -5.35
C CYS A 109 -7.01 0.43 -6.30
N PHE A 110 -5.98 1.29 -6.23
CA PHE A 110 -4.82 1.23 -7.13
C PHE A 110 -3.48 1.25 -6.39
N ALA A 111 -3.45 1.77 -5.17
CA ALA A 111 -2.27 1.78 -4.33
C ALA A 111 -2.64 1.56 -2.87
N THR A 112 -1.75 0.89 -2.14
CA THR A 112 -1.86 0.71 -0.69
C THR A 112 -0.64 1.35 -0.04
N ALA A 113 -0.89 2.26 0.90
CA ALA A 113 0.16 2.80 1.76
C ALA A 113 -0.05 2.33 3.20
N ILE A 114 0.95 1.71 3.81
CA ILE A 114 0.90 1.20 5.18
C ILE A 114 1.83 2.04 6.04
N LEU A 115 1.25 2.83 6.94
CA LEU A 115 2.02 3.54 7.95
C LEU A 115 2.18 2.64 9.18
N TYR A 116 3.42 2.35 9.56
CA TYR A 116 3.74 1.64 10.78
C TYR A 116 3.77 2.61 11.96
N LEU A 117 2.94 2.38 12.97
CA LEU A 117 2.88 3.19 14.19
C LEU A 117 3.70 2.61 15.33
N THR A 118 4.17 1.36 15.20
CA THR A 118 5.06 0.72 16.16
C THR A 118 6.17 -0.02 15.42
N THR A 119 7.32 -0.18 16.09
CA THR A 119 8.46 -0.93 15.57
C THR A 119 8.34 -2.40 15.99
N VAL A 120 8.59 -3.32 15.04
CA VAL A 120 8.84 -4.74 15.36
C VAL A 120 10.34 -5.00 15.21
N PRO A 121 11.04 -5.44 16.26
CA PRO A 121 12.48 -5.68 16.17
C PRO A 121 12.83 -6.79 15.18
N PRO A 122 14.05 -6.79 14.60
CA PRO A 122 14.51 -7.86 13.73
C PRO A 122 14.36 -9.24 14.39
N GLY A 123 13.96 -10.24 13.61
CA GLY A 123 13.73 -11.61 14.10
C GLY A 123 12.33 -11.87 14.67
N TYR A 124 11.52 -10.84 14.93
CA TYR A 124 10.17 -11.01 15.50
C TYR A 124 9.03 -11.07 14.47
N GLY A 125 9.34 -11.22 13.18
CA GLY A 125 8.34 -11.35 12.12
C GLY A 125 7.55 -10.06 11.87
N GLY A 126 6.25 -10.18 11.56
CA GLY A 126 5.35 -9.04 11.41
C GLY A 126 5.56 -8.15 10.18
N HIS A 127 6.34 -8.59 9.18
CA HIS A 127 6.59 -7.84 7.95
C HIS A 127 5.31 -7.66 7.13
N THR A 128 5.30 -6.70 6.21
CA THR A 128 4.42 -6.78 5.03
C THR A 128 5.23 -7.38 3.88
N SER A 129 4.74 -8.46 3.29
CA SER A 129 5.47 -9.23 2.28
C SER A 129 4.75 -9.22 0.95
N LEU A 130 5.48 -8.95 -0.13
CA LEU A 130 5.05 -9.08 -1.53
C LEU A 130 5.90 -10.19 -2.17
N PRO A 131 5.49 -11.47 -2.07
CA PRO A 131 6.35 -12.59 -2.44
C PRO A 131 6.55 -12.80 -3.94
N LEU A 132 5.80 -12.07 -4.76
CA LEU A 132 5.89 -12.09 -6.22
C LEU A 132 6.48 -10.80 -6.79
N ALA A 133 6.94 -9.88 -5.93
CA ALA A 133 7.63 -8.68 -6.36
C ALA A 133 8.86 -9.04 -7.20
N ASP A 134 8.98 -8.39 -8.36
CA ASP A 134 9.96 -8.59 -9.42
C ASP A 134 10.09 -10.04 -9.92
N ALA A 135 9.07 -10.87 -9.71
CA ALA A 135 9.04 -12.23 -10.25
C ALA A 135 9.09 -12.21 -11.79
N SER A 136 9.93 -13.10 -12.35
CA SER A 136 10.04 -13.30 -13.79
C SER A 136 8.74 -13.83 -14.39
N SER A 137 8.53 -13.58 -15.68
CA SER A 137 7.29 -13.99 -16.37
C SER A 137 7.09 -15.52 -16.45
N ASP A 138 8.14 -16.30 -16.26
CA ASP A 138 8.13 -17.76 -16.21
C ASP A 138 8.03 -18.33 -14.78
N ASP A 139 7.93 -17.48 -13.75
CA ASP A 139 7.73 -17.93 -12.36
C ASP A 139 6.35 -18.59 -12.21
N PHE A 140 6.34 -19.86 -11.80
CA PHE A 140 5.11 -20.64 -11.65
C PHE A 140 4.10 -20.01 -10.67
N ALA A 141 4.55 -19.39 -9.59
CA ALA A 141 3.64 -18.76 -8.64
C ALA A 141 3.06 -17.45 -9.19
N LEU A 142 3.82 -16.73 -10.02
CA LEU A 142 3.26 -15.61 -10.77
C LEU A 142 2.18 -16.06 -11.74
N LEU A 143 2.40 -17.17 -12.47
CA LEU A 143 1.39 -17.73 -13.37
C LEU A 143 0.11 -18.14 -12.62
N SER A 144 0.25 -18.75 -11.45
CA SER A 144 -0.89 -19.03 -10.56
C SER A 144 -1.60 -17.76 -10.10
N ALA A 145 -0.88 -16.73 -9.64
CA ALA A 145 -1.49 -15.45 -9.26
C ALA A 145 -2.23 -14.79 -10.43
N ALA A 146 -1.65 -14.80 -11.64
CA ALA A 146 -2.28 -14.27 -12.84
C ALA A 146 -3.58 -15.03 -13.19
N ASN A 147 -3.57 -16.36 -13.04
CA ASN A 147 -4.77 -17.18 -13.20
C ASN A 147 -5.86 -16.77 -12.20
N LEU A 148 -5.53 -16.57 -10.91
CA LEU A 148 -6.50 -16.11 -9.92
C LEU A 148 -7.09 -14.73 -10.27
N VAL A 149 -6.25 -13.76 -10.64
CA VAL A 149 -6.71 -12.44 -11.08
C VAL A 149 -7.63 -12.55 -12.29
N SER A 150 -7.33 -13.42 -13.27
CA SER A 150 -8.17 -13.64 -14.45
C SER A 150 -9.56 -14.22 -14.12
N GLN A 151 -9.67 -14.92 -12.99
CA GLN A 151 -10.93 -15.46 -12.45
C GLN A 151 -11.60 -14.51 -11.47
N ASN A 152 -11.08 -13.28 -11.33
CA ASN A 152 -11.52 -12.28 -10.35
C ASN A 152 -11.41 -12.77 -8.88
N ILE A 153 -10.42 -13.63 -8.60
CA ILE A 153 -10.08 -14.12 -7.26
C ILE A 153 -8.92 -13.30 -6.72
N HIS A 154 -9.17 -12.57 -5.63
CA HIS A 154 -8.24 -11.62 -5.01
C HIS A 154 -7.72 -12.06 -3.64
N HIS A 155 -8.19 -13.20 -3.14
CA HIS A 155 -7.79 -13.81 -1.88
C HIS A 155 -7.41 -15.26 -2.13
N ALA A 156 -6.21 -15.68 -1.71
CA ALA A 156 -5.72 -17.03 -1.95
C ALA A 156 -6.56 -18.12 -1.25
N SER A 157 -7.29 -17.80 -0.19
CA SER A 157 -8.22 -18.75 0.46
C SER A 157 -9.44 -19.11 -0.38
N MET A 158 -9.78 -18.29 -1.37
CA MET A 158 -10.84 -18.58 -2.33
C MET A 158 -10.34 -19.34 -3.55
N ALA A 159 -9.03 -19.61 -3.63
CA ALA A 159 -8.41 -20.28 -4.75
C ALA A 159 -8.60 -21.80 -4.71
N SER A 160 -8.22 -22.46 -5.81
CA SER A 160 -8.00 -23.90 -5.79
C SER A 160 -6.91 -24.27 -4.76
N PRO A 161 -6.97 -25.45 -4.12
CA PRO A 161 -5.92 -25.88 -3.18
C PRO A 161 -4.52 -25.88 -3.80
N HIS A 162 -4.42 -26.13 -5.10
CA HIS A 162 -3.17 -26.11 -5.83
C HIS A 162 -2.59 -24.68 -5.92
N ASP A 163 -3.36 -23.72 -6.43
CA ASP A 163 -2.90 -22.34 -6.58
C ASP A 163 -2.58 -21.70 -5.22
N ALA A 164 -3.42 -21.94 -4.21
CA ALA A 164 -3.18 -21.49 -2.85
C ALA A 164 -1.83 -22.04 -2.32
N SER A 165 -1.57 -23.33 -2.51
CA SER A 165 -0.32 -23.95 -2.05
C SER A 165 0.91 -23.38 -2.77
N VAL A 166 0.83 -23.10 -4.06
CA VAL A 166 1.93 -22.52 -4.84
C VAL A 166 2.25 -21.11 -4.34
N LEU A 167 1.22 -20.29 -4.11
CA LEU A 167 1.37 -18.93 -3.60
C LEU A 167 1.90 -18.89 -2.17
N GLU A 168 1.43 -19.77 -1.30
CA GLU A 168 1.93 -19.86 0.08
C GLU A 168 3.38 -20.35 0.15
N ALA A 169 3.79 -21.25 -0.76
CA ALA A 169 5.19 -21.66 -0.88
C ALA A 169 6.08 -20.48 -1.31
N ALA A 170 5.65 -19.69 -2.30
CA ALA A 170 6.33 -18.45 -2.69
C ALA A 170 6.42 -17.45 -1.53
N ALA A 171 5.33 -17.31 -0.77
CA ALA A 171 5.27 -16.44 0.40
C ALA A 171 6.21 -16.88 1.53
N SER A 172 6.38 -18.18 1.71
CA SER A 172 7.30 -18.76 2.70
C SER A 172 8.78 -18.62 2.29
N ALA A 173 9.07 -18.60 0.99
CA ALA A 173 10.42 -18.37 0.46
C ALA A 173 10.83 -16.88 0.48
N CYS A 174 9.88 -15.97 0.69
CA CYS A 174 10.14 -14.53 0.75
C CYS A 174 10.97 -14.19 2.00
N SER A 175 12.12 -13.55 1.83
CA SER A 175 13.05 -13.21 2.92
C SER A 175 13.65 -11.81 2.75
N GLU A 176 14.01 -11.17 3.86
CA GLU A 176 14.66 -9.85 3.84
C GLU A 176 16.06 -10.02 3.22
N GLY A 177 16.34 -9.31 2.12
CA GLY A 177 17.57 -9.49 1.33
C GLY A 177 17.64 -10.81 0.55
N GLY A 178 16.53 -11.54 0.44
CA GLY A 178 16.42 -12.80 -0.29
C GLY A 178 16.41 -12.61 -1.80
N ILE A 179 16.49 -13.74 -2.51
CA ILE A 179 16.45 -13.80 -3.99
C ILE A 179 15.03 -13.53 -4.53
N ARG A 180 13.99 -13.65 -3.68
CA ARG A 180 12.59 -13.64 -4.10
C ARG A 180 11.76 -12.67 -3.27
N GLY A 181 11.02 -11.80 -3.97
CA GLY A 181 10.01 -10.92 -3.40
C GLY A 181 10.58 -9.81 -2.53
N VAL A 182 9.69 -9.03 -1.95
CA VAL A 182 10.01 -7.91 -1.06
C VAL A 182 9.37 -8.12 0.30
N ARG A 183 10.09 -7.74 1.36
CA ARG A 183 9.56 -7.64 2.72
C ARG A 183 9.86 -6.27 3.28
N CYS A 184 8.84 -5.63 3.84
CA CYS A 184 8.99 -4.38 4.58
C CYS A 184 8.81 -4.63 6.07
N ARG A 185 9.88 -4.38 6.84
CA ARG A 185 9.87 -4.50 8.29
C ARG A 185 9.12 -3.32 8.93
N PRO A 186 8.26 -3.56 9.94
CA PRO A 186 7.62 -2.49 10.70
C PRO A 186 8.65 -1.69 11.48
N VAL A 187 8.75 -0.41 11.16
CA VAL A 187 9.55 0.58 11.89
C VAL A 187 8.64 1.76 12.12
N GLU A 188 8.56 2.26 13.34
CA GLU A 188 7.73 3.42 13.67
C GLU A 188 8.02 4.59 12.73
N GLY A 189 6.95 5.22 12.23
CA GLY A 189 7.05 6.35 11.33
C GLY A 189 7.34 5.98 9.87
N ARG A 190 7.66 4.73 9.56
CA ARG A 190 7.87 4.26 8.18
C ARG A 190 6.55 4.13 7.42
N LEU A 191 6.54 4.58 6.17
CA LEU A 191 5.47 4.31 5.22
C LEU A 191 5.95 3.30 4.17
N PHE A 192 5.22 2.21 4.00
CA PHE A 192 5.40 1.28 2.89
C PHE A 192 4.28 1.46 1.87
N LEU A 193 4.63 1.90 0.66
CA LEU A 193 3.70 2.15 -0.44
C LEU A 193 3.92 1.12 -1.54
N PHE A 194 2.87 0.48 -2.03
CA PHE A 194 2.94 -0.35 -3.23
C PHE A 194 1.70 -0.16 -4.10
N TYR A 195 1.87 -0.33 -5.40
CA TYR A 195 0.78 -0.23 -6.37
C TYR A 195 0.16 -1.61 -6.61
N GLY A 196 -1.16 -1.70 -6.48
CA GLY A 196 -1.92 -2.93 -6.74
C GLY A 196 -2.27 -3.13 -8.21
N ARG A 197 -1.93 -2.14 -9.06
CA ARG A 197 -2.26 -2.11 -10.48
C ARG A 197 -1.03 -1.78 -11.33
N ASP A 198 -0.99 -2.33 -12.53
CA ASP A 198 0.07 -2.09 -13.50
C ASP A 198 -0.16 -0.80 -14.32
N ALA A 199 0.76 -0.51 -15.24
CA ALA A 199 0.66 0.67 -16.11
C ALA A 199 -0.51 0.63 -17.10
N SER A 200 -1.20 -0.49 -17.28
CA SER A 200 -2.46 -0.60 -18.04
C SER A 200 -3.69 -0.32 -17.18
N GLY A 201 -3.51 -0.25 -15.86
CA GLY A 201 -4.58 -0.14 -14.89
C GLY A 201 -5.23 -1.48 -14.54
N ALA A 202 -4.71 -2.61 -15.03
CA ALA A 202 -5.13 -3.94 -14.60
C ALA A 202 -4.58 -4.25 -13.20
N VAL A 203 -5.20 -5.20 -12.49
CA VAL A 203 -4.67 -5.70 -11.22
C VAL A 203 -3.34 -6.41 -11.49
N ASP A 204 -2.28 -6.02 -10.79
CA ASP A 204 -0.97 -6.64 -10.95
C ASP A 204 -0.90 -7.92 -10.08
N PRO A 205 -0.78 -9.13 -10.67
CA PRO A 205 -0.65 -10.36 -9.90
C PRO A 205 0.62 -10.38 -9.01
N ARG A 206 1.62 -9.55 -9.29
CA ARG A 206 2.80 -9.42 -8.43
C ARG A 206 2.51 -8.68 -7.12
N ALA A 207 1.39 -7.95 -7.05
CA ALA A 207 0.98 -7.19 -5.87
C ALA A 207 0.21 -8.02 -4.81
N PHE A 208 0.10 -9.34 -5.00
CA PHE A 208 -0.31 -10.22 -3.92
C PHE A 208 0.61 -9.99 -2.72
N HIS A 209 0.01 -9.75 -1.55
CA HIS A 209 0.75 -9.42 -0.35
C HIS A 209 0.08 -9.99 0.90
N ARG A 210 0.82 -9.99 2.01
CA ARG A 210 0.31 -10.37 3.32
C ARG A 210 1.04 -9.65 4.45
N GLY A 211 0.42 -9.68 5.63
CA GLY A 211 1.13 -9.47 6.89
C GLY A 211 1.69 -10.80 7.40
N ASP A 212 3.01 -10.89 7.53
CA ASP A 212 3.67 -12.06 8.08
C ASP A 212 3.32 -12.26 9.56
N PRO A 213 3.36 -13.51 10.06
CA PRO A 213 3.17 -13.80 11.47
C PRO A 213 4.23 -13.11 12.33
N LEU A 214 3.83 -12.70 13.52
CA LEU A 214 4.70 -12.25 14.60
C LEU A 214 5.28 -13.47 15.30
N ASP A 215 6.53 -13.36 15.72
CA ASP A 215 7.18 -14.39 16.52
C ASP A 215 6.47 -14.55 17.88
N PRO A 216 6.25 -15.79 18.38
CA PRO A 216 5.55 -16.04 19.64
C PRO A 216 6.15 -15.36 20.88
N HIS A 217 7.43 -14.99 20.83
CA HIS A 217 8.13 -14.29 21.88
C HIS A 217 7.94 -12.76 21.83
N PHE A 218 7.36 -12.20 20.76
CA PHE A 218 6.98 -10.80 20.71
C PHE A 218 5.80 -10.52 21.66
N LYS A 219 5.97 -9.59 22.60
CA LYS A 219 4.96 -9.31 23.64
C LYS A 219 4.22 -7.99 23.45
N GLU A 220 4.63 -7.20 22.46
CA GLU A 220 4.01 -5.93 22.14
C GLU A 220 3.00 -6.10 21.00
N ALA A 221 2.36 -4.99 20.61
CA ALA A 221 1.45 -4.96 19.48
C ALA A 221 2.11 -4.29 18.27
N LYS A 222 1.95 -4.91 17.10
CA LYS A 222 2.16 -4.23 15.82
C LYS A 222 0.92 -3.39 15.53
N VAL A 223 1.09 -2.08 15.39
CA VAL A 223 -0.02 -1.17 15.03
C VAL A 223 0.29 -0.50 13.70
N ILE A 224 -0.68 -0.53 12.79
CA ILE A 224 -0.57 0.07 11.46
C ILE A 224 -1.82 0.88 11.11
N ILE A 225 -1.67 1.82 10.18
CA ILE A 225 -2.78 2.45 9.45
C ILE A 225 -2.56 2.16 7.96
N PRO A 226 -3.33 1.24 7.36
CA PRO A 226 -3.42 1.14 5.91
C PRO A 226 -4.30 2.27 5.33
N PHE A 227 -3.78 2.90 4.28
CA PHE A 227 -4.46 3.82 3.39
C PHE A 227 -4.68 3.11 2.06
N LEU A 228 -5.92 2.66 1.83
CA LEU A 228 -6.31 2.07 0.55
C LEU A 228 -6.71 3.21 -0.39
N LYS A 229 -5.82 3.55 -1.33
CA LYS A 229 -6.00 4.68 -2.24
C LYS A 229 -6.83 4.26 -3.43
N GLU A 230 -7.99 4.89 -3.55
CA GLU A 230 -8.98 4.64 -4.58
C GLU A 230 -9.10 5.85 -5.51
N LEU A 231 -9.60 5.66 -6.73
CA LEU A 231 -10.13 6.77 -7.50
C LEU A 231 -11.49 7.23 -6.94
N PRO A 232 -11.75 8.55 -6.87
CA PRO A 232 -13.10 9.05 -6.61
C PRO A 232 -14.02 8.64 -7.78
N MET A 233 -14.92 7.69 -7.55
CA MET A 233 -15.81 7.17 -8.59
C MET A 233 -16.73 8.22 -9.21
N ASP A 234 -17.01 9.31 -8.49
CA ASP A 234 -17.77 10.46 -9.01
C ASP A 234 -17.07 11.14 -10.20
N ASP A 235 -15.76 10.93 -10.34
CA ASP A 235 -14.95 11.46 -11.44
C ASP A 235 -14.79 10.48 -12.61
N VAL A 236 -15.28 9.24 -12.50
CA VAL A 236 -15.07 8.18 -13.51
C VAL A 236 -16.29 8.06 -14.43
N VAL A 237 -16.07 8.23 -15.74
CA VAL A 237 -17.16 8.21 -16.72
C VAL A 237 -17.50 6.78 -17.17
N ASP A 238 -16.48 5.99 -17.49
CA ASP A 238 -16.60 4.62 -17.98
C ASP A 238 -15.33 3.81 -17.64
N GLU A 239 -15.28 2.55 -18.08
CA GLU A 239 -14.15 1.64 -17.83
C GLU A 239 -12.84 2.10 -18.49
N GLU A 240 -12.92 2.75 -19.65
CA GLU A 240 -11.75 3.22 -20.38
C GLU A 240 -11.17 4.48 -19.70
N ASP A 241 -12.02 5.41 -19.29
CA ASP A 241 -11.64 6.56 -18.46
C ASP A 241 -11.00 6.09 -17.14
N PHE A 242 -11.58 5.08 -16.49
CA PHE A 242 -11.01 4.45 -15.30
C PHE A 242 -9.58 3.96 -15.54
N LYS A 243 -9.37 3.13 -16.57
CA LYS A 243 -8.05 2.58 -16.92
C LYS A 243 -7.04 3.69 -17.22
N ASN A 244 -7.45 4.70 -17.98
CA ASN A 244 -6.60 5.82 -18.34
C ASN A 244 -6.17 6.64 -17.11
N LYS A 245 -7.08 6.90 -16.17
CA LYS A 245 -6.76 7.60 -14.92
C LYS A 245 -5.82 6.79 -14.03
N ILE A 246 -6.07 5.49 -13.86
CA ILE A 246 -5.14 4.63 -13.10
C ILE A 246 -3.77 4.59 -13.77
N SER A 247 -3.72 4.37 -15.09
CA SER A 247 -2.47 4.33 -15.84
C SER A 247 -1.66 5.61 -15.63
N ALA A 248 -2.31 6.77 -15.65
CA ALA A 248 -1.67 8.05 -15.38
C ALA A 248 -1.10 8.13 -13.96
N LEU A 249 -1.85 7.72 -12.94
CA LEU A 249 -1.42 7.73 -11.53
C LEU A 249 -0.28 6.75 -11.26
N VAL A 250 -0.30 5.56 -11.89
CA VAL A 250 0.80 4.58 -11.79
C VAL A 250 2.06 5.16 -12.43
N LYS A 251 1.95 5.76 -13.62
CA LYS A 251 3.08 6.40 -14.32
C LYS A 251 3.65 7.59 -13.53
N GLU A 252 2.79 8.36 -12.88
CA GLU A 252 3.22 9.43 -11.96
C GLU A 252 3.93 8.86 -10.74
N GLY A 253 3.45 7.76 -10.16
CA GLY A 253 4.17 7.04 -9.11
C GLY A 253 5.55 6.57 -9.55
N MET A 254 5.66 6.05 -10.78
CA MET A 254 6.95 5.62 -11.36
C MET A 254 7.92 6.78 -11.61
N SER A 255 7.44 8.02 -11.78
CA SER A 255 8.33 9.19 -11.96
C SER A 255 8.91 9.74 -10.65
N LEU A 256 8.51 9.18 -9.50
CA LEU A 256 9.14 9.46 -8.20
C LEU A 256 10.50 8.78 -8.03
N ILE A 257 10.88 7.89 -8.95
CA ILE A 257 12.15 7.16 -9.00
C ILE A 257 13.08 7.85 -10.01
#